data_AF-A0A8H3LVC1-F1
#
_entry.id   AF-A0A8H3LVC1-F1
#
_cell.length_a   1.000
_cell.length_b   1.000
_cell.length_c   1.000
_cell.angle_alpha   90.00
_cell.angle_beta   90.00
_cell.angle_gamma   90.00
#
_symmetry.space_group_name_H-M   'P 1'
#
loop_
_entity.id
_entity.type
_entity.pdbx_description
1 polymer ?
#
loop_
_entity_poly.entity_id
_entity_poly.type
_entity_poly.pdbx_seq_one_letter_code
_entity_poly.pdbx_strand_id
1 'polypeptide(L)'
;MQDDINTKALAYAQKREGRCLAKVSPNTYLWICKKGHQWEAPYKNMKQNYRWCNICPNVPERTCRYIFEDLLHKVFPLRKPKFLEGLYLDGYNEELGLAFEYSGNQHYQIVPFFHPQGQMN
;
A
#
# COMPACT_ATOMS: atom_id res chain seq x y z
N MET A 1 30.60 17.09 -1.87
CA MET A 1 30.06 15.73 -1.55
C MET A 1 28.63 15.76 -1.02
N GLN A 2 28.16 16.82 -0.35
CA GLN A 2 26.77 16.93 0.12
C GLN A 2 25.76 17.20 -1.02
N ASP A 3 26.18 17.94 -2.06
CA ASP A 3 25.30 18.37 -3.17
C ASP A 3 24.98 17.24 -4.17
N ASP A 4 25.90 16.30 -4.37
CA ASP A 4 25.75 15.17 -5.29
C ASP A 4 24.67 14.16 -4.81
N ILE A 5 24.60 13.90 -3.51
CA ILE A 5 23.59 12.98 -2.95
C ILE A 5 22.19 13.61 -3.00
N ASN A 6 22.08 14.93 -2.76
CA ASN A 6 20.80 15.64 -2.88
C ASN A 6 20.29 15.60 -4.31
N THR A 7 21.17 15.80 -5.29
CA THR A 7 20.84 15.72 -6.73
C THR A 7 20.34 14.33 -7.11
N LYS A 8 20.98 13.26 -6.60
CA LYS A 8 20.56 11.87 -6.83
C LYS A 8 19.20 11.55 -6.21
N ALA A 9 18.93 12.01 -4.99
CA ALA A 9 17.64 11.82 -4.33
C ALA A 9 16.50 12.52 -5.09
N LEU A 10 16.72 13.77 -5.52
CA LEU A 10 15.76 14.54 -6.33
C LEU A 10 15.43 13.83 -7.65
N ALA A 11 16.45 13.42 -8.41
CA ALA A 11 16.27 12.71 -9.67
C ALA A 11 15.58 11.34 -9.48
N TYR A 12 15.89 10.62 -8.40
CA TYR A 12 15.23 9.36 -8.08
C TYR A 12 13.74 9.54 -7.81
N ALA A 13 13.37 10.59 -7.07
CA ALA A 13 11.97 10.89 -6.79
C ALA A 13 11.18 11.24 -8.05
N GLN A 14 11.76 12.09 -8.92
CA GLN A 14 11.12 12.49 -10.18
C GLN A 14 10.84 11.30 -11.11
N LYS A 15 11.77 10.35 -11.23
CA LYS A 15 11.57 9.11 -12.01
C LYS A 15 10.40 8.24 -11.53
N ARG A 16 9.92 8.48 -10.31
CA ARG A 16 8.81 7.76 -9.68
C ARG A 16 7.55 8.63 -9.53
N GLU A 17 7.48 9.72 -10.30
CA GLU A 17 6.39 10.70 -10.26
C GLU A 17 6.16 11.29 -8.85
N GLY A 18 7.20 11.37 -8.03
CA GLY A 18 7.16 12.02 -6.74
C GLY A 18 8.25 13.06 -6.56
N ARG A 19 8.42 13.55 -5.33
CA ARG A 19 9.38 14.61 -4.99
C ARG A 19 10.15 14.26 -3.72
N CYS A 20 11.39 14.73 -3.65
CA CYS A 20 12.13 14.82 -2.39
C CYS A 20 11.89 16.23 -1.85
N LEU A 21 11.16 16.33 -0.73
CA LEU A 21 10.73 17.60 -0.15
C LEU A 21 11.84 18.28 0.66
N ALA A 22 12.58 17.49 1.43
CA ALA A 22 13.64 18.01 2.29
C ALA A 22 14.68 16.93 2.61
N LYS A 23 15.88 17.37 2.99
CA LYS A 23 16.85 16.52 3.67
C LYS A 23 16.69 16.72 5.18
N VAL A 24 16.20 15.70 5.87
CA VAL A 24 15.89 15.78 7.31
C VAL A 24 17.06 15.35 8.19
N SER A 25 17.99 14.56 7.66
CA SER A 25 19.24 14.18 8.33
C SER A 25 20.36 13.93 7.30
N PRO A 26 21.62 13.68 7.71
CA PRO A 26 22.72 13.43 6.77
C PRO A 26 22.41 12.37 5.70
N ASN A 27 21.62 11.36 6.05
CA ASN A 27 21.27 10.25 5.16
C ASN A 27 19.77 10.11 4.88
N THR A 28 18.89 10.79 5.62
CA THR A 28 17.43 10.66 5.54
C THR A 28 16.82 11.84 4.80
N TYR A 29 15.82 11.54 3.98
CA TYR A 29 15.08 12.52 3.19
C TYR A 29 13.58 12.36 3.47
N LEU A 30 12.87 13.48 3.36
CA LEU A 30 11.42 13.52 3.32
C LEU A 30 10.96 13.37 1.86
N TRP A 31 10.22 12.31 1.58
CA TRP A 31 9.72 11.94 0.26
C TRP A 31 8.21 12.18 0.17
N ILE A 32 7.72 12.43 -1.04
CA ILE A 32 6.30 12.45 -1.35
C ILE A 32 6.05 11.72 -2.68
N CYS A 33 5.03 10.86 -2.73
CA CYS A 33 4.62 10.20 -3.98
C CYS A 33 3.58 11.03 -4.74
N LYS A 34 3.24 10.63 -5.96
CA LYS A 34 2.20 11.27 -6.79
C LYS A 34 0.85 11.46 -6.07
N LYS A 35 0.50 10.51 -5.19
CA LYS A 35 -0.74 10.51 -4.39
C LYS A 35 -0.67 11.38 -3.13
N GLY A 36 0.44 12.08 -2.90
CA GLY A 36 0.58 13.00 -1.76
C GLY A 36 1.04 12.37 -0.44
N HIS A 37 1.16 11.03 -0.37
CA HIS A 37 1.68 10.36 0.84
C HIS A 37 3.13 10.77 1.13
N GLN A 38 3.41 11.11 2.38
CA GLN A 38 4.72 11.56 2.84
C GLN A 38 5.42 10.55 3.76
N TRP A 39 6.72 10.44 3.51
CA TRP A 39 7.70 9.47 3.97
C TRP A 39 9.06 9.93 4.49
N GLU A 40 9.55 9.50 5.66
CA GLU A 40 10.98 9.65 5.96
C GLU A 40 11.74 8.36 5.67
N ALA A 41 12.76 8.43 4.80
CA ALA A 41 13.61 7.28 4.52
C ALA A 41 15.01 7.67 3.98
N PRO A 42 16.05 6.84 4.22
CA PRO A 42 17.35 7.05 3.61
C PRO A 42 17.37 6.76 2.10
N TYR A 43 18.05 7.59 1.31
CA TYR A 43 18.18 7.37 -0.16
C TYR A 43 18.75 5.99 -0.50
N LYS A 44 19.74 5.50 0.28
CA LYS A 44 20.30 4.15 0.07
C LYS A 44 19.23 3.06 0.17
N ASN A 45 18.32 3.17 1.15
CA ASN A 45 17.27 2.19 1.39
C ASN A 45 16.25 2.24 0.24
N MET A 46 15.88 3.46 -0.18
CA MET A 46 14.98 3.70 -1.30
C MET A 46 15.47 3.06 -2.60
N LYS A 47 16.80 3.04 -2.84
CA LYS A 47 17.41 2.43 -4.03
C LYS A 47 17.53 0.91 -3.93
N GLN A 48 17.84 0.39 -2.74
CA GLN A 48 18.26 -1.00 -2.60
C GLN A 48 17.12 -2.00 -2.52
N ASN A 49 16.02 -1.70 -1.82
CA ASN A 49 14.95 -2.69 -1.62
C ASN A 49 13.63 -2.09 -1.07
N TYR A 50 13.30 -0.85 -1.43
CA TYR A 50 12.06 -0.24 -0.94
C TYR A 50 11.00 -0.11 -2.03
N ARG A 51 9.77 -0.45 -1.66
CA ARG A 51 8.57 0.02 -2.36
C ARG A 51 8.65 1.55 -2.41
N TRP A 52 8.46 2.14 -3.60
CA TRP A 52 8.62 3.58 -3.79
C TRP A 52 7.84 4.38 -2.76
N CYS A 53 6.59 4.01 -2.47
CA CYS A 53 5.81 4.56 -1.37
C CYS A 53 5.32 3.39 -0.52
N ASN A 54 5.58 3.41 0.78
CA ASN A 54 5.15 2.38 1.72
C ASN A 54 3.68 2.52 2.13
N ILE A 55 3.07 3.67 1.87
CA ILE A 55 1.66 3.95 2.14
C ILE A 55 0.79 3.59 0.92
N CYS A 56 1.32 3.74 -0.30
CA CYS A 56 0.59 3.34 -1.50
C CYS A 56 0.29 1.83 -1.46
N PRO A 57 -0.93 1.43 -1.81
CA PRO A 57 -1.24 0.03 -1.97
C PRO A 57 -0.43 -0.52 -3.16
N ASN A 58 0.13 -1.70 -2.97
CA ASN A 58 1.00 -2.35 -3.94
C ASN A 58 0.60 -3.82 -4.17
N VAL A 59 -0.51 -4.24 -3.56
CA VAL A 59 -1.19 -5.51 -3.77
C VAL A 59 -2.67 -5.21 -4.03
N PRO A 60 -3.36 -6.00 -4.87
CA PRO A 60 -4.73 -5.71 -5.28
C PRO A 60 -5.73 -5.52 -4.12
N GLU A 61 -5.68 -6.38 -3.11
CA GLU A 61 -6.53 -6.29 -1.90
C GLU A 61 -6.41 -4.93 -1.20
N ARG A 62 -5.18 -4.49 -0.91
CA ARG A 62 -4.94 -3.15 -0.32
C ARG A 62 -5.33 -2.03 -1.28
N THR A 63 -5.28 -2.26 -2.58
CA THR A 63 -5.68 -1.28 -3.59
C THR A 63 -7.18 -1.06 -3.55
N CYS A 64 -7.95 -2.13 -3.39
CA CYS A 64 -9.39 -2.06 -3.16
C CYS A 64 -9.69 -1.19 -1.93
N ARG A 65 -9.07 -1.50 -0.78
CA ARG A 65 -9.22 -0.69 0.44
C ARG A 65 -8.92 0.78 0.19
N TYR A 66 -7.77 1.08 -0.41
CA TYR A 66 -7.36 2.45 -0.69
C TYR A 66 -8.38 3.20 -1.56
N ILE A 67 -8.97 2.53 -2.55
CA ILE A 67 -10.02 3.13 -3.40
C ILE A 67 -11.26 3.46 -2.57
N PHE A 68 -11.70 2.55 -1.70
CA PHE A 68 -12.81 2.84 -0.77
C PHE A 68 -12.50 4.05 0.12
N GLU A 69 -11.30 4.09 0.70
CA GLU A 69 -10.90 5.19 1.59
C GLU A 69 -10.79 6.54 0.88
N ASP A 70 -10.27 6.53 -0.35
CA ASP A 70 -10.15 7.72 -1.20
C ASP A 70 -11.51 8.24 -1.67
N LEU A 71 -12.40 7.34 -2.14
CA LEU A 71 -13.72 7.72 -2.64
C LEU A 71 -14.68 8.17 -1.54
N LEU A 72 -14.62 7.54 -0.37
CA LEU A 72 -15.58 7.77 0.71
C LEU A 72 -15.03 8.71 1.78
N HIS A 73 -13.74 9.05 1.72
CA HIS A 73 -13.04 9.85 2.73
C HIS A 73 -13.23 9.30 4.16
N LYS A 74 -13.27 7.97 4.27
CA LYS A 74 -13.42 7.22 5.53
C LYS A 74 -12.40 6.12 5.60
N VAL A 75 -12.00 5.72 6.81
CA VAL A 75 -11.07 4.60 7.01
C VAL A 75 -11.79 3.25 7.00
N PHE A 76 -11.17 2.22 6.43
CA PHE A 76 -11.74 0.87 6.32
C PHE A 76 -10.80 -0.18 6.94
N PRO A 77 -10.65 -0.24 8.28
CA PRO A 77 -9.81 -1.24 8.92
C PRO A 77 -10.27 -2.69 8.66
N LEU A 78 -9.30 -3.61 8.67
CA LEU A 78 -9.56 -5.06 8.75
C LEU A 78 -10.37 -5.36 10.01
N ARG A 79 -11.42 -6.19 9.90
CA ARG A 79 -12.27 -6.54 11.05
C ARG A 79 -12.48 -8.04 11.11
N LYS A 80 -12.34 -8.62 12.31
CA LYS A 80 -12.63 -10.03 12.60
C LYS A 80 -13.89 -10.15 13.47
N PRO A 81 -15.08 -10.06 12.89
CA PRO A 81 -16.31 -10.21 13.65
C PRO A 81 -16.48 -11.67 14.12
N LYS A 82 -17.12 -11.84 15.29
CA LYS A 82 -17.32 -13.17 15.91
C LYS A 82 -18.11 -14.14 15.02
N PHE A 83 -19.01 -13.62 14.18
CA PHE A 83 -19.85 -14.42 13.29
C PHE A 83 -19.12 -14.96 12.05
N LEU A 84 -17.89 -14.52 11.78
CA LEU A 84 -17.09 -15.00 10.64
C LEU A 84 -16.15 -16.16 11.00
N GLU A 85 -16.38 -16.85 12.12
CA GLU A 85 -15.71 -18.11 12.47
C GLU A 85 -14.17 -18.08 12.33
N GLY A 86 -13.55 -16.95 12.64
CA GLY A 86 -12.09 -16.79 12.56
C GLY A 86 -11.58 -16.02 11.35
N LEU A 87 -12.43 -15.73 10.36
CA LEU A 87 -12.12 -14.96 9.16
C LEU A 87 -12.18 -13.45 9.40
N TYR A 88 -11.60 -12.69 8.47
CA TYR A 88 -11.57 -11.22 8.47
C TYR A 88 -12.41 -10.70 7.31
N LEU A 89 -12.96 -9.50 7.48
CA LEU A 89 -13.38 -8.62 6.39
C LEU A 89 -12.18 -7.78 5.97
N ASP A 90 -11.92 -7.68 4.67
CA ASP A 90 -10.81 -6.89 4.11
C ASP A 90 -10.90 -5.40 4.47
N GLY A 91 -12.11 -4.88 4.63
CA GLY A 91 -12.34 -3.54 5.20
C GLY A 91 -13.77 -3.36 5.72
N TYR A 92 -13.88 -2.69 6.86
CA TYR A 92 -15.17 -2.31 7.45
C TYR A 92 -15.12 -0.89 8.02
N ASN A 93 -16.15 -0.10 7.72
CA ASN A 93 -16.39 1.20 8.34
C ASN A 93 -17.69 1.20 9.15
N GLU A 94 -17.61 1.51 10.44
CA GLU A 94 -18.75 1.46 11.35
C GLU A 94 -19.77 2.57 11.10
N GLU A 95 -19.31 3.78 10.83
CA GLU A 95 -20.17 4.94 10.60
C GLU A 95 -21.05 4.78 9.36
N LEU A 96 -20.49 4.20 8.29
CA LEU A 96 -21.20 3.92 7.06
C LEU A 96 -22.00 2.60 7.11
N GLY A 97 -21.76 1.74 8.09
CA GLY A 97 -22.31 0.38 8.13
C GLY A 97 -21.89 -0.46 6.91
N LEU A 98 -20.70 -0.21 6.36
CA LEU A 98 -20.24 -0.77 5.09
C LEU A 98 -19.03 -1.68 5.29
N ALA A 99 -19.09 -2.88 4.71
CA ALA A 99 -17.99 -3.83 4.60
C ALA A 99 -17.70 -4.15 3.13
N PHE A 100 -16.46 -4.54 2.82
CA PHE A 100 -16.13 -5.16 1.55
C PHE A 100 -15.15 -6.34 1.74
N GLU A 101 -15.13 -7.22 0.74
CA GLU A 101 -14.16 -8.30 0.57
C GLU A 101 -13.60 -8.24 -0.86
N TYR A 102 -12.30 -8.40 -1.01
CA TYR A 102 -11.59 -8.49 -2.27
C TYR A 102 -11.44 -9.97 -2.68
N SER A 103 -12.08 -10.35 -3.78
CA SER A 103 -11.91 -11.69 -4.34
C SER A 103 -10.52 -11.84 -4.98
N GLY A 104 -9.65 -12.62 -4.34
CA GLY A 104 -8.35 -13.02 -4.90
C GLY A 104 -8.44 -14.01 -6.07
N ASN A 105 -7.31 -14.33 -6.68
CA ASN A 105 -7.23 -15.22 -7.87
C ASN A 105 -7.88 -16.59 -7.64
N GLN A 106 -7.94 -17.08 -6.41
CA GLN A 106 -8.61 -18.33 -6.06
C GLN A 106 -10.11 -18.32 -6.41
N HIS A 107 -10.77 -17.16 -6.49
CA HIS A 107 -12.18 -17.11 -6.89
C HIS A 107 -12.39 -17.19 -8.41
N TYR A 108 -11.32 -17.08 -9.20
CA TYR A 108 -11.38 -17.05 -10.66
C TYR A 108 -10.65 -18.22 -11.32
N GLN A 109 -9.74 -18.86 -10.58
CA GLN A 109 -8.88 -19.92 -11.08
C GLN A 109 -8.66 -21.00 -10.03
N ILE A 110 -8.50 -22.23 -10.51
CA ILE A 110 -8.13 -23.38 -9.68
C ILE A 110 -6.67 -23.21 -9.24
N VAL A 111 -6.49 -22.71 -8.03
CA VAL A 111 -5.21 -22.70 -7.33
C VAL A 111 -5.12 -23.95 -6.44
N PRO A 112 -4.11 -24.84 -6.60
CA PRO A 112 -4.04 -26.13 -5.88
C PRO A 112 -4.12 -26.03 -4.35
N PHE A 113 -3.55 -24.96 -3.78
CA PHE A 113 -3.60 -24.72 -2.34
C PHE A 113 -5.03 -24.45 -1.83
N PHE A 114 -5.84 -23.73 -2.60
CA PHE A 114 -7.21 -23.35 -2.24
C PHE A 114 -8.26 -24.36 -2.74
N HIS A 115 -7.93 -25.14 -3.76
CA HIS A 115 -8.81 -26.11 -4.42
C HIS A 115 -8.14 -27.49 -4.51
N PRO A 116 -7.95 -28.19 -3.38
CA PRO A 116 -7.26 -29.48 -3.36
C PRO A 116 -7.96 -30.57 -4.19
N GLN A 117 -9.25 -30.41 -4.46
CA GLN A 117 -10.06 -31.32 -5.29
C GLN A 117 -10.12 -30.90 -6.77
N GLY A 118 -9.42 -29.82 -7.15
CA GLY A 118 -9.40 -29.34 -8.53
C GLY A 118 -10.71 -28.71 -9.01
N GLN A 119 -11.54 -28.21 -8.10
CA GLN A 119 -12.83 -27.59 -8.39
C GLN A 119 -12.94 -26.26 -7.64
N MET A 120 -13.59 -25.26 -8.26
CA MET A 120 -13.90 -23.99 -7.57
C MET A 120 -15.08 -24.18 -6.61
N ASN A 121 -15.09 -23.41 -5.53
CA ASN A 121 -16.19 -23.36 -4.56
C ASN A 121 -17.34 -22.46 -5.06
#